data_AF-A0A512NGA8-F1
#
_entry.id   AF-A0A512NGA8-F1
#
_cell.length_a   1.000
_cell.length_b   1.000
_cell.length_c   1.000
_cell.angle_alpha   90.00
_cell.angle_beta   90.00
_cell.angle_gamma   90.00
#
_symmetry.space_group_name_H-M   'P 1'
#
loop_
_entity.id
_entity.type
_entity.pdbx_description
1 polymer ?
#
loop_
_entity_poly.entity_id
_entity_poly.type
_entity_poly.pdbx_seq_one_letter_code
_entity_poly.pdbx_strand_id
1 'polypeptide(L)'
;MAKMRLYYSPSSPYARKVRVLALETKLDKKIDMINVALTPVQPNADVDKHNPIGKIPALSVKGMDLFDSPVICEYLDHQHKGRKLLPRKGRDRWVALRLQAMGDGLLDAALLARYEGFLRPEDRRWPDWSKGQMKKIDGVLDALEAEARSLKGKPTLGTITIGCALGYLDFRFANHDWRAKRPKLAKWFTTFSKLPSMKATVPPPS
;
A
#
# COMPACT_ATOMS: atom_id res chain seq x y z
N MET A 1 23.02 9.84 13.05
CA MET A 1 21.63 10.18 12.65
C MET A 1 20.68 9.35 13.48
N ALA A 2 19.47 9.85 13.79
CA ALA A 2 18.46 9.04 14.46
C ALA A 2 18.15 7.79 13.63
N LYS A 3 18.31 6.60 14.22
CA LYS A 3 18.12 5.31 13.57
C LYS A 3 16.61 5.01 13.52
N MET A 4 15.98 5.15 12.35
CA MET A 4 14.57 4.81 12.14
C MET A 4 14.46 3.31 11.90
N ARG A 5 13.48 2.61 12.50
CA ARG A 5 13.26 1.18 12.26
C ARG A 5 11.85 0.95 11.73
N LEU A 6 11.73 0.31 10.57
CA LEU A 6 10.44 0.01 9.94
C LEU A 6 10.15 -1.48 10.07
N TYR A 7 9.12 -1.80 10.86
CA TYR A 7 8.54 -3.13 10.97
C TYR A 7 7.67 -3.40 9.77
N TYR A 8 8.00 -4.43 8.99
CA TYR A 8 7.33 -4.71 7.73
C TYR A 8 7.38 -6.18 7.32
N SER A 9 6.56 -6.53 6.34
CA SER A 9 6.69 -7.76 5.56
C SER A 9 6.83 -7.38 4.09
N PRO A 10 7.70 -8.04 3.30
CA PRO A 10 7.79 -7.84 1.85
C PRO A 10 6.47 -8.05 1.11
N SER A 11 5.56 -8.85 1.68
CA SER A 11 4.24 -9.16 1.12
C SER A 11 3.17 -8.10 1.44
N SER A 12 3.41 -7.19 2.38
CA SER A 12 2.44 -6.17 2.79
C SER A 12 2.42 -5.00 1.80
N PRO A 13 1.26 -4.71 1.17
CA PRO A 13 1.16 -3.60 0.23
C PRO A 13 1.19 -2.22 0.92
N TYR A 14 0.69 -2.12 2.16
CA TYR A 14 0.79 -0.91 2.97
C TYR A 14 2.24 -0.60 3.33
N ALA A 15 3.03 -1.62 3.66
CA ALA A 15 4.45 -1.44 3.89
C ALA A 15 5.22 -1.17 2.58
N ARG A 16 4.79 -1.78 1.47
CA ARG A 16 5.34 -1.49 0.14
C ARG A 16 5.20 0.00 -0.20
N LYS A 17 4.05 0.62 0.09
CA LYS A 17 3.84 2.07 -0.07
C LYS A 17 4.91 2.89 0.66
N VAL A 18 5.18 2.57 1.93
CA VAL A 18 6.22 3.24 2.73
C VAL A 18 7.61 3.04 2.12
N ARG A 19 7.94 1.81 1.70
CA ARG A 19 9.24 1.48 1.09
C ARG A 19 9.47 2.19 -0.25
N VAL A 20 8.44 2.27 -1.09
CA VAL A 20 8.49 3.02 -2.36
C VAL A 20 8.75 4.50 -2.07
N LEU A 21 8.02 5.10 -1.13
CA LEU A 21 8.23 6.49 -0.74
C LEU A 21 9.65 6.72 -0.19
N ALA A 22 10.17 5.82 0.66
CA ALA A 22 11.53 5.92 1.19
C ALA A 22 12.59 5.92 0.07
N LEU A 23 12.40 5.10 -0.96
CA LEU A 23 13.30 5.08 -2.14
C LEU A 23 13.17 6.35 -2.98
N GLU A 24 11.95 6.80 -3.29
CA GLU A 24 11.71 8.04 -4.04
C GLU A 24 12.28 9.28 -3.35
N THR A 25 12.33 9.27 -2.01
CA THR A 25 12.83 10.38 -1.18
C THR A 25 14.28 10.21 -0.73
N LYS A 26 14.95 9.11 -1.12
CA LYS A 26 16.33 8.75 -0.72
C LYS A 26 16.52 8.65 0.80
N LEU A 27 15.47 8.22 1.50
CA LEU A 27 15.48 7.95 2.94
C LEU A 27 15.66 6.47 3.25
N ASP A 28 15.63 5.60 2.25
CA ASP A 28 15.80 4.15 2.36
C ASP A 28 17.02 3.75 3.20
N LYS A 29 18.18 4.37 2.97
CA LYS A 29 19.42 4.08 3.71
C LYS A 29 19.43 4.58 5.17
N LYS A 30 18.40 5.31 5.59
CA LYS A 30 18.25 5.83 6.96
C LYS A 30 17.26 5.00 7.80
N ILE A 31 16.65 3.98 7.19
CA ILE A 31 15.63 3.15 7.80
C ILE A 31 16.15 1.72 7.87
N ASP A 32 16.29 1.17 9.07
CA ASP A 32 16.53 -0.27 9.20
C ASP A 32 15.22 -1.01 9.01
N MET A 33 15.29 -2.04 8.19
CA MET A 33 14.13 -2.82 7.79
C MET A 33 14.02 -4.06 8.69
N ILE A 34 13.00 -4.11 9.53
CA ILE A 34 12.75 -5.23 10.45
C ILE A 34 11.66 -6.13 9.84
N ASN A 35 12.07 -7.27 9.29
CA ASN A 35 11.14 -8.21 8.67
C ASN A 35 10.37 -8.98 9.75
N VAL A 36 9.04 -8.94 9.67
CA VAL A 36 8.12 -9.60 10.60
C VAL A 36 7.00 -10.29 9.83
N ALA A 37 6.43 -11.32 10.45
CA ALA A 37 5.23 -12.00 9.98
C ALA A 37 4.15 -11.93 11.06
N LEU A 38 2.90 -11.71 10.63
CA LEU A 38 1.72 -11.66 11.47
C LEU A 38 0.45 -11.81 10.64
N THR A 39 -0.60 -12.32 11.28
CA THR A 39 -1.98 -12.30 10.79
C THR A 39 -2.91 -11.98 11.94
N PRO A 40 -4.21 -11.68 11.71
CA PRO A 40 -5.16 -11.47 12.80
C PRO A 40 -5.30 -12.64 13.79
N VAL A 41 -4.94 -13.87 13.38
CA VAL A 41 -4.98 -15.07 14.24
C VAL A 41 -3.60 -15.55 14.69
N GLN A 42 -2.54 -14.86 14.27
CA GLN A 42 -1.14 -15.12 14.66
C GLN A 42 -0.47 -13.76 14.89
N PRO A 43 -0.70 -13.13 16.06
CA PRO A 43 -0.14 -11.82 16.39
C PRO A 43 1.37 -11.88 16.56
N ASN A 44 2.02 -10.72 16.58
CA ASN A 44 3.46 -10.60 16.75
C ASN A 44 3.77 -9.63 17.88
N ALA A 45 4.19 -10.18 19.03
CA ALA A 45 4.45 -9.41 20.25
C ALA A 45 5.51 -8.33 20.09
N ASP A 46 6.42 -8.42 19.11
CA ASP A 46 7.39 -7.35 18.86
C ASP A 46 6.77 -6.17 18.09
N VAL A 47 5.84 -6.45 17.18
CA VAL A 47 5.03 -5.41 16.52
C VAL A 47 4.13 -4.72 17.53
N ASP A 48 3.53 -5.47 18.47
CA ASP A 48 2.59 -4.93 19.45
C ASP A 48 3.23 -3.88 20.38
N LYS A 49 4.54 -3.97 20.62
CA LYS A 49 5.31 -2.95 21.37
C LYS A 49 5.36 -1.60 20.67
N HIS A 50 5.24 -1.59 19.34
CA HIS A 50 5.39 -0.41 18.48
C HIS A 50 4.08 0.03 17.82
N ASN A 51 3.09 -0.86 17.74
CA ASN A 51 1.77 -0.56 17.23
C ASN A 51 0.72 -1.39 18.00
N PRO A 52 -0.07 -0.77 18.90
CA PRO A 52 -1.09 -1.46 19.69
C PRO A 52 -2.24 -2.03 18.85
N ILE A 53 -2.36 -1.67 17.57
CA ILE A 53 -3.33 -2.25 16.64
C ILE A 53 -2.86 -3.65 16.16
N GLY A 54 -1.57 -3.99 16.34
CA GLY A 54 -1.01 -5.26 15.88
C GLY A 54 -0.92 -5.36 14.35
N LYS A 55 -0.61 -4.24 13.68
CA LYS A 55 -0.50 -4.17 12.20
C LYS A 55 0.84 -3.61 11.74
N ILE A 56 1.22 -3.99 10.52
CA ILE A 56 2.36 -3.41 9.80
C ILE A 56 1.86 -2.56 8.61
N PRO A 57 2.60 -1.52 8.22
CA PRO A 57 3.89 -1.08 8.78
C PRO A 57 3.76 -0.33 10.12
N ALA A 58 4.82 -0.39 10.92
CA ALA A 58 5.05 0.47 12.08
C ALA A 58 6.47 1.05 12.01
N LEU A 59 6.60 2.38 12.18
CA LEU A 59 7.89 3.07 12.13
C LEU A 59 8.27 3.55 13.53
N SER A 60 9.35 3.01 14.07
CA SER A 60 9.94 3.48 15.33
C SER A 60 10.97 4.57 15.09
N VAL A 61 10.80 5.73 15.74
CA VAL A 61 11.68 6.89 15.63
C VAL A 61 11.83 7.60 16.98
N LYS A 62 13.02 7.49 17.61
CA LYS A 62 13.44 8.21 18.83
C LYS A 62 12.30 8.55 19.82
N GLY A 63 11.82 7.53 20.54
CA GLY A 63 10.82 7.70 21.60
C GLY A 63 9.39 7.89 21.10
N MET A 64 9.16 7.73 19.80
CA MET A 64 7.84 7.80 19.19
C MET A 64 7.70 6.66 18.18
N ASP A 65 6.57 5.98 18.19
CA ASP A 65 6.19 5.02 17.17
C ASP A 65 5.05 5.60 16.34
N LEU A 66 5.17 5.46 15.01
CA LEU A 66 4.21 5.97 14.05
C LEU A 66 3.56 4.82 13.31
N PHE A 67 2.24 4.89 13.24
CA PHE A 67 1.35 4.02 12.49
C PHE A 67 0.07 4.81 12.21
N ASP A 68 -0.69 4.51 11.17
CA ASP A 68 -0.50 3.49 10.14
C ASP A 68 0.26 4.03 8.91
N SER A 69 0.13 3.37 7.75
CA SER A 69 0.96 3.69 6.57
C SER A 69 0.80 5.11 6.01
N PRO A 70 -0.39 5.74 5.93
CA PRO A 70 -0.54 7.18 5.67
C PRO A 70 0.31 8.09 6.58
N VAL A 71 0.25 7.87 7.90
CA VAL A 71 0.95 8.67 8.90
C VAL A 71 2.46 8.56 8.70
N ILE A 72 2.95 7.33 8.53
CA ILE A 72 4.37 7.06 8.27
C ILE A 72 4.81 7.74 6.97
N CYS A 73 4.02 7.64 5.90
CA CYS A 73 4.34 8.25 4.62
C CYS A 73 4.42 9.78 4.70
N GLU A 74 3.46 10.44 5.35
CA GLU A 74 3.48 11.90 5.52
C GLU A 74 4.66 12.34 6.40
N TYR A 75 4.97 11.59 7.48
CA TYR A 75 6.16 11.84 8.29
C TYR A 75 7.44 11.77 7.47
N LEU A 76 7.64 10.69 6.70
CA LEU A 76 8.83 10.53 5.86
C LEU A 76 8.91 11.59 4.75
N ASP A 77 7.78 11.93 4.12
CA ASP A 77 7.72 13.03 3.14
C ASP A 77 8.08 14.38 3.78
N HIS A 78 7.95 14.55 5.10
CA HIS A 78 8.45 15.73 5.80
C HIS A 78 9.98 15.74 5.98
N GLN A 79 10.64 14.58 6.09
CA GLN A 79 12.06 14.46 6.47
C GLN A 79 13.08 14.83 5.39
N HIS A 80 12.67 15.02 4.14
CA HIS A 80 13.57 15.38 3.04
C HIS A 80 13.32 16.79 2.50
N LYS A 81 14.31 17.36 1.81
CA LYS A 81 14.23 18.70 1.18
C LYS A 81 13.75 18.70 -0.28
N GLY A 82 13.64 17.51 -0.89
CA GLY A 82 13.15 17.35 -2.27
C GLY A 82 11.66 17.66 -2.46
N ARG A 83 11.17 17.51 -3.71
CA ARG A 83 9.76 17.67 -4.05
C ARG A 83 8.89 16.73 -3.21
N LYS A 84 7.85 17.28 -2.58
CA LYS A 84 6.88 16.52 -1.78
C LYS A 84 6.06 15.56 -2.64
N LEU A 85 5.96 14.31 -2.21
CA LEU A 85 5.10 13.30 -2.82
C LEU A 85 3.65 13.50 -2.36
N LEU A 86 3.43 14.09 -1.19
CA LEU A 86 2.14 14.59 -0.75
C LEU A 86 2.16 16.13 -0.79
N PRO A 87 1.48 16.77 -1.76
CA PRO A 87 1.43 18.23 -1.82
C PRO A 87 0.93 18.85 -0.51
N ARG A 88 1.51 20.00 -0.11
CA ARG A 88 1.23 20.62 1.20
C ARG A 88 -0.07 21.42 1.25
N LYS A 89 -0.54 21.93 0.11
CA LYS A 89 -1.71 22.81 0.03
C LYS A 89 -2.35 22.75 -1.37
N GLY A 90 -3.56 23.29 -1.47
CA GLY A 90 -4.28 23.45 -2.74
C GLY A 90 -4.88 22.16 -3.28
N ARG A 91 -5.42 22.25 -4.50
CA ARG A 91 -6.14 21.16 -5.18
C ARG A 91 -5.34 19.87 -5.27
N ASP A 92 -4.04 19.95 -5.57
CA ASP A 92 -3.19 18.78 -5.77
C ASP A 92 -3.04 17.93 -4.50
N ARG A 93 -3.10 18.54 -3.31
CA ARG A 93 -3.09 17.80 -2.04
C ARG A 93 -4.31 16.89 -1.95
N TRP A 94 -5.48 17.44 -2.24
CA TRP A 94 -6.75 16.70 -2.16
C TRP A 94 -6.85 15.62 -3.24
N VAL A 95 -6.32 15.88 -4.43
CA VAL A 95 -6.20 14.85 -5.47
C VAL A 95 -5.32 13.70 -4.98
N ALA A 96 -4.13 13.99 -4.43
CA ALA A 96 -3.23 12.95 -3.92
C ALA A 96 -3.85 12.15 -2.77
N LEU A 97 -4.52 12.82 -1.81
CA LEU A 97 -5.20 12.17 -0.69
C LEU A 97 -6.38 11.31 -1.14
N ARG A 98 -7.19 11.77 -2.11
CA ARG A 98 -8.31 10.98 -2.66
C ARG A 98 -7.79 9.71 -3.34
N LEU A 99 -6.74 9.83 -4.15
CA LEU A 99 -6.12 8.67 -4.82
C LEU A 99 -5.48 7.70 -3.80
N GLN A 100 -4.89 8.23 -2.73
CA GLN A 100 -4.40 7.41 -1.62
C GLN A 100 -5.55 6.66 -0.95
N ALA A 101 -6.65 7.33 -0.61
CA ALA A 101 -7.81 6.71 0.01
C ALA A 101 -8.47 5.65 -0.90
N MET A 102 -8.51 5.88 -2.21
CA MET A 102 -8.97 4.88 -3.18
C MET A 102 -8.07 3.63 -3.16
N GLY A 103 -6.75 3.81 -3.23
CA GLY A 103 -5.81 2.69 -3.20
C GLY A 103 -5.81 1.94 -1.86
N ASP A 104 -5.83 2.64 -0.74
CA ASP A 104 -5.91 2.03 0.60
C ASP A 104 -7.26 1.31 0.80
N GLY A 105 -8.38 1.89 0.39
CA GLY A 105 -9.70 1.23 0.47
C GLY A 105 -9.81 -0.02 -0.42
N LEU A 106 -9.16 -0.02 -1.58
CA LEU A 106 -9.02 -1.24 -2.41
C LEU A 106 -8.21 -2.30 -1.67
N LEU A 107 -7.08 -1.92 -1.07
CA LEU A 107 -6.24 -2.83 -0.29
C LEU A 107 -6.97 -3.41 0.92
N ASP A 108 -7.77 -2.60 1.62
CA ASP A 108 -8.56 -3.02 2.77
C ASP A 108 -9.54 -4.12 2.37
N ALA A 109 -10.27 -3.90 1.27
CA ALA A 109 -11.21 -4.89 0.72
C ALA A 109 -10.48 -6.17 0.26
N ALA A 110 -9.33 -6.02 -0.44
CA ALA A 110 -8.52 -7.14 -0.89
C ALA A 110 -7.96 -7.97 0.28
N LEU A 111 -7.50 -7.33 1.35
CA LEU A 111 -6.97 -8.03 2.52
C LEU A 111 -8.07 -8.80 3.25
N LEU A 112 -9.26 -8.18 3.41
CA LEU A 112 -10.42 -8.83 4.02
C LEU A 112 -10.89 -10.04 3.19
N ALA A 113 -10.97 -9.91 1.87
CA ALA A 113 -11.31 -11.04 0.98
C ALA A 113 -10.24 -12.15 1.03
N ARG A 114 -8.96 -11.78 1.10
CA ARG A 114 -7.87 -12.75 1.20
C ARG A 114 -7.91 -13.52 2.52
N TYR A 115 -8.14 -12.84 3.65
CA TYR A 115 -8.26 -13.49 4.95
C TYR A 115 -9.51 -14.38 5.04
N GLU A 116 -10.62 -13.97 4.42
CA GLU A 116 -11.80 -14.82 4.31
C GLU A 116 -11.51 -16.13 3.58
N GLY A 117 -10.75 -16.07 2.48
CA GLY A 117 -10.43 -17.27 1.69
C GLY A 117 -9.32 -18.16 2.29
N PHE A 118 -8.35 -17.58 3.00
CA PHE A 118 -7.14 -18.30 3.42
C PHE A 118 -7.01 -18.56 4.92
N LEU A 119 -7.49 -17.64 5.77
CA LEU A 119 -7.37 -17.79 7.22
C LEU A 119 -8.64 -18.37 7.85
N ARG A 120 -9.82 -18.04 7.29
CA ARG A 120 -11.08 -18.51 7.85
C ARG A 120 -11.31 -19.99 7.50
N PRO A 121 -11.71 -20.83 8.48
CA PRO A 121 -12.14 -22.22 8.24
C PRO A 121 -13.22 -22.29 7.16
N GLU A 122 -13.16 -23.30 6.30
CA GLU A 122 -13.99 -23.37 5.09
C GLU A 122 -15.50 -23.33 5.38
N ASP A 123 -15.90 -24.05 6.43
CA ASP A 123 -17.26 -24.16 6.96
C ASP A 123 -17.79 -22.85 7.58
N ARG A 124 -16.92 -21.87 7.83
CA ARG A 124 -17.27 -20.57 8.42
C ARG A 124 -17.24 -19.42 7.44
N ARG A 125 -16.82 -19.66 6.19
CA ARG A 125 -16.72 -18.63 5.16
C ARG A 125 -18.10 -18.13 4.76
N TRP A 126 -18.23 -16.82 4.56
CA TRP A 126 -19.45 -16.19 4.08
C TRP A 126 -19.26 -15.66 2.65
N PRO A 127 -19.79 -16.34 1.62
CA PRO A 127 -19.59 -15.93 0.23
C PRO A 127 -20.01 -14.49 -0.08
N ASP A 128 -21.13 -14.01 0.49
CA ASP A 128 -21.61 -12.65 0.23
C ASP A 128 -20.69 -11.57 0.81
N TRP A 129 -19.97 -11.87 1.89
CA TRP A 129 -18.94 -10.98 2.42
C TRP A 129 -17.82 -10.77 1.39
N SER A 130 -17.26 -11.87 0.86
CA SER A 130 -16.24 -11.82 -0.19
C SER A 130 -16.75 -11.09 -1.42
N LYS A 131 -17.99 -11.37 -1.87
CA LYS A 131 -18.62 -10.67 -2.99
C LYS A 131 -18.73 -9.17 -2.75
N GLY A 132 -19.10 -8.77 -1.53
CA GLY A 132 -19.15 -7.36 -1.12
C GLY A 132 -17.77 -6.67 -1.16
N GLN A 133 -16.70 -7.35 -0.74
CA GLN A 133 -15.34 -6.81 -0.84
C GLN A 133 -14.89 -6.70 -2.30
N MET A 134 -15.14 -7.73 -3.12
CA MET A 134 -14.81 -7.69 -4.55
C MET A 134 -15.54 -6.56 -5.28
N LYS A 135 -16.81 -6.28 -4.94
CA LYS A 135 -17.55 -5.11 -5.47
C LYS A 135 -16.83 -3.78 -5.18
N LYS A 136 -16.24 -3.61 -4.00
CA LYS A 136 -15.48 -2.40 -3.64
C LYS A 136 -14.20 -2.29 -4.47
N ILE A 137 -13.48 -3.40 -4.64
CA ILE A 137 -12.28 -3.47 -5.48
C ILE A 137 -12.64 -3.06 -6.91
N ASP A 138 -13.67 -3.69 -7.50
CA ASP A 138 -14.12 -3.37 -8.85
C ASP A 138 -14.55 -1.90 -8.99
N GLY A 139 -15.29 -1.35 -8.02
CA GLY A 139 -15.71 0.05 -8.04
C GLY A 139 -14.54 1.04 -8.03
N VAL A 140 -13.48 0.78 -7.26
CA VAL A 140 -12.27 1.61 -7.29
C VAL A 140 -11.56 1.47 -8.63
N LEU A 141 -11.41 0.24 -9.13
CA LEU A 141 -10.74 -0.02 -10.40
C LEU A 141 -11.46 0.65 -11.57
N ASP A 142 -12.79 0.63 -11.60
CA ASP A 142 -13.61 1.28 -12.63
C ASP A 142 -13.49 2.81 -12.57
N ALA A 143 -13.47 3.39 -11.36
CA ALA A 143 -13.22 4.81 -11.17
C ALA A 143 -11.84 5.22 -11.69
N LEU A 144 -10.79 4.45 -11.37
CA LEU A 144 -9.43 4.69 -11.84
C LEU A 144 -9.28 4.51 -13.36
N GLU A 145 -10.00 3.57 -13.97
CA GLU A 145 -10.06 3.41 -15.43
C GLU A 145 -10.70 4.63 -16.12
N ALA A 146 -11.74 5.20 -15.52
CA ALA A 146 -12.41 6.40 -16.03
C ALA A 146 -11.47 7.63 -15.99
N GLU A 147 -10.67 7.77 -14.93
CA GLU A 147 -9.76 8.91 -14.73
C GLU A 147 -8.28 8.61 -15.04
N ALA A 148 -7.95 7.49 -15.70
CA ALA A 148 -6.56 7.04 -15.90
C ALA A 148 -5.61 8.09 -16.52
N ARG A 149 -6.15 9.06 -17.29
CA ARG A 149 -5.36 10.17 -17.83
C ARG A 149 -4.80 11.09 -16.73
N SER A 150 -5.51 11.30 -15.62
CA SER A 150 -5.08 12.14 -14.51
C SER A 150 -4.04 11.47 -13.61
N LEU A 151 -3.78 10.17 -13.79
CA LEU A 151 -2.74 9.44 -13.04
C LEU A 151 -1.33 9.65 -13.63
N LYS A 152 -1.22 10.28 -14.81
CA LYS A 152 0.06 10.55 -15.46
C LYS A 152 0.81 11.68 -14.76
N GLY A 153 2.14 11.60 -14.78
CA GLY A 153 3.02 12.65 -14.25
C GLY A 153 4.05 12.10 -13.27
N LYS A 154 4.63 13.00 -12.46
CA LYS A 154 5.56 12.63 -11.40
C LYS A 154 4.81 11.87 -10.29
N PRO A 155 5.40 10.83 -9.68
CA PRO A 155 4.75 10.08 -8.61
C PRO A 155 4.29 10.98 -7.46
N THR A 156 3.04 10.83 -7.04
CA THR A 156 2.52 11.30 -5.75
C THR A 156 2.30 10.12 -4.82
N LEU A 157 2.10 10.40 -3.53
CA LEU A 157 1.72 9.36 -2.57
C LEU A 157 0.44 8.63 -3.00
N GLY A 158 -0.53 9.35 -3.59
CA GLY A 158 -1.74 8.74 -4.16
C GLY A 158 -1.45 7.75 -5.28
N THR A 159 -0.66 8.14 -6.28
CA THR A 159 -0.30 7.22 -7.40
C THR A 159 0.58 6.06 -6.95
N ILE A 160 1.45 6.26 -5.95
CA ILE A 160 2.25 5.17 -5.35
C ILE A 160 1.33 4.17 -4.67
N THR A 161 0.33 4.65 -3.94
CA THR A 161 -0.66 3.79 -3.27
C THR A 161 -1.43 2.95 -4.29
N ILE A 162 -1.88 3.56 -5.39
CA ILE A 162 -2.54 2.84 -6.50
C ILE A 162 -1.59 1.80 -7.11
N GLY A 163 -0.33 2.16 -7.37
CA GLY A 163 0.65 1.20 -7.90
C GLY A 163 0.87 0.00 -6.96
N CYS A 164 0.92 0.23 -5.65
CA CYS A 164 1.03 -0.83 -4.66
C CYS A 164 -0.24 -1.69 -4.60
N ALA A 165 -1.42 -1.08 -4.72
CA ALA A 165 -2.72 -1.75 -4.76
C ALA A 165 -2.85 -2.68 -5.97
N LEU A 166 -2.58 -2.19 -7.18
CA LEU A 166 -2.62 -3.00 -8.40
C LEU A 166 -1.60 -4.14 -8.38
N GLY A 167 -0.38 -3.86 -7.89
CA GLY A 167 0.63 -4.91 -7.72
C GLY A 167 0.24 -5.97 -6.67
N TYR A 168 -0.60 -5.63 -5.70
CA TYR A 168 -1.13 -6.61 -4.74
C TYR A 168 -2.22 -7.49 -5.34
N LEU A 169 -3.08 -6.92 -6.20
CA LEU A 169 -4.05 -7.71 -6.96
C LEU A 169 -3.34 -8.71 -7.87
N ASP A 170 -2.27 -8.31 -8.56
CA ASP A 170 -1.47 -9.25 -9.36
C ASP A 170 -0.88 -10.38 -8.52
N PHE A 171 -0.47 -10.06 -7.29
CA PHE A 171 0.20 -11.00 -6.41
C PHE A 171 -0.76 -12.01 -5.74
N ARG A 172 -1.94 -11.57 -5.28
CA ARG A 172 -2.85 -12.41 -4.49
C ARG A 172 -4.19 -12.73 -5.16
N PHE A 173 -4.50 -12.05 -6.26
CA PHE A 173 -5.76 -12.16 -6.97
C PHE A 173 -5.52 -12.37 -8.48
N ALA A 174 -4.56 -13.22 -8.84
CA ALA A 174 -4.22 -13.51 -10.24
C ALA A 174 -5.42 -14.00 -11.08
N ASN A 175 -6.39 -14.68 -10.44
CA ASN A 175 -7.63 -15.14 -11.09
C ASN A 175 -8.65 -14.00 -11.32
N HIS A 176 -8.44 -12.83 -10.72
CA HIS A 176 -9.22 -11.63 -10.96
C HIS A 176 -8.51 -10.78 -12.02
N ASP A 177 -8.79 -11.08 -13.28
CA ASP A 177 -8.21 -10.36 -14.43
C ASP A 177 -8.74 -8.92 -14.53
N TRP A 178 -8.22 -8.06 -13.66
CA TRP A 178 -8.61 -6.67 -13.58
C TRP A 178 -8.20 -5.89 -14.83
N ARG A 179 -7.21 -6.36 -15.60
CA ARG A 179 -6.65 -5.67 -16.76
C ARG A 179 -7.56 -5.74 -17.97
N ALA A 180 -8.16 -6.89 -18.24
CA ALA A 180 -8.99 -7.08 -19.44
C ALA A 180 -10.11 -6.04 -19.56
N LYS A 181 -10.73 -5.66 -18.45
CA LYS A 181 -11.82 -4.67 -18.43
C LYS A 181 -11.32 -3.22 -18.35
N ARG A 182 -10.02 -2.99 -18.10
CA ARG A 182 -9.47 -1.69 -17.67
C ARG A 182 -8.16 -1.37 -18.38
N PRO A 183 -8.18 -1.26 -19.73
CA PRO A 183 -6.97 -1.17 -20.53
C PRO A 183 -6.19 0.14 -20.30
N LYS A 184 -6.85 1.27 -19.98
CA LYS A 184 -6.15 2.54 -19.74
C LYS A 184 -5.36 2.47 -18.44
N LEU A 185 -5.96 1.92 -17.38
CA LEU A 185 -5.32 1.69 -16.09
C LEU A 185 -4.20 0.66 -16.19
N ALA A 186 -4.42 -0.45 -16.92
CA ALA A 186 -3.40 -1.46 -17.18
C ALA A 186 -2.18 -0.88 -17.92
N LYS A 187 -2.41 -0.02 -18.91
CA LYS A 187 -1.35 0.69 -19.63
C LYS A 187 -0.59 1.64 -18.70
N TRP A 188 -1.29 2.40 -17.87
CA TRP A 188 -0.65 3.26 -16.87
C TRP A 188 0.22 2.45 -15.91
N PHE A 189 -0.29 1.34 -15.38
CA PHE A 189 0.43 0.51 -14.43
C PHE A 189 1.65 -0.16 -15.06
N THR A 190 1.57 -0.59 -16.32
CA THR A 190 2.72 -1.12 -17.08
C THR A 190 3.88 -0.12 -17.16
N THR A 191 3.59 1.17 -17.23
CA THR A 191 4.63 2.22 -17.19
C THR A 191 5.05 2.51 -15.75
N PHE A 192 4.11 2.66 -14.83
CA PHE A 192 4.38 3.04 -13.44
C PHE A 192 5.20 1.97 -12.70
N SER A 193 4.94 0.68 -12.94
CA SER A 193 5.66 -0.44 -12.33
C SER A 193 7.13 -0.51 -12.75
N LYS A 194 7.54 0.21 -13.81
CA LYS A 194 8.93 0.26 -14.26
C LYS A 194 9.81 1.20 -13.43
N LEU A 195 9.23 2.05 -12.58
CA LEU A 195 9.99 2.93 -11.68
C LEU A 195 10.97 2.09 -10.82
N PRO A 196 12.21 2.55 -10.61
CA PRO A 196 13.19 1.80 -9.81
C PRO A 196 12.68 1.42 -8.41
N SER A 197 11.97 2.35 -7.76
CA SER A 197 11.35 2.15 -6.45
C SER A 197 10.26 1.06 -6.46
N MET A 198 9.45 1.01 -7.52
CA MET A 198 8.41 -0.01 -7.69
C MET A 198 9.00 -1.40 -7.96
N LYS A 199 10.06 -1.47 -8.78
CA LYS A 199 10.80 -2.71 -9.07
C LYS A 199 11.52 -3.27 -7.85
N ALA A 200 12.21 -2.42 -7.09
CA ALA A 200 12.97 -2.81 -5.91
C ALA A 200 12.09 -3.31 -4.73
N THR A 201 10.77 -3.12 -4.83
CA THR A 201 9.81 -3.45 -3.77
C THR A 201 8.75 -4.45 -4.19
N VAL A 202 8.93 -5.13 -5.34
CA VAL A 202 8.06 -6.23 -5.76
C VAL A 202 7.99 -7.29 -4.64
N PRO A 203 6.80 -7.78 -4.28
CA PRO A 203 6.69 -8.84 -3.26
C PRO A 203 7.37 -10.12 -3.75
N PRO A 204 7.95 -10.93 -2.84
CA PRO A 204 8.48 -12.23 -3.21
C PRO A 204 7.35 -13.14 -3.71
N PRO A 205 7.64 -14.16 -4.54
CA PRO A 205 6.67 -15.16 -4.96
C PRO A 205 5.91 -15.76 -3.77
N SER A 206 4.63 -16.11 -3.99
CA SER A 206 3.76 -16.70 -2.96
C SER A 206 4.15 -18.12 -2.63
#